data_AF-A0A1H0FD68-F1
#
_entry.id   AF-A0A1H0FD68-F1
#
_cell.length_a   1.000
_cell.length_b   1.000
_cell.length_c   1.000
_cell.angle_alpha   90.00
_cell.angle_beta   90.00
_cell.angle_gamma   90.00
#
_symmetry.space_group_name_H-M   'P 1'
#
loop_
_entity.id
_entity.type
_entity.pdbx_description
1 polymer ?
#
loop_
_entity_poly.entity_id
_entity_poly.type
_entity_poly.pdbx_seq_one_letter_code
_entity_poly.pdbx_strand_id
1 'polypeptide(L)' 'MSTTRETVAQIWSDVLATPVDEESDFFLLGGHSLLATQMVARLEGALGVRVSMREVLDYAEFAEFADLVEQRLAVAG' A
#
# COMPACT_ATOMS: atom_id res chain seq x y z
N MET A 1 -9.55 -0.83 16.91
CA MET A 1 -9.12 0.39 16.19
C MET A 1 -7.99 -0.07 15.31
N SER A 2 -8.21 -0.13 13.99
CA SER A 2 -7.18 -0.64 13.11
C SER A 2 -6.12 0.44 12.86
N THR A 3 -4.85 0.07 12.84
CA THR A 3 -3.75 0.99 12.50
C THR A 3 -3.72 1.27 10.99
N THR A 4 -3.07 2.36 10.57
CA THR A 4 -2.87 2.67 9.14
C THR A 4 -2.22 1.48 8.43
N ARG A 5 -1.13 0.96 9.00
CA ARG A 5 -0.42 -0.22 8.53
C ARG A 5 -1.31 -1.45 8.33
N GLU A 6 -2.17 -1.78 9.30
CA GLU A 6 -3.13 -2.90 9.15
C GLU A 6 -4.10 -2.68 7.98
N THR A 7 -4.56 -1.44 7.77
CA THR A 7 -5.43 -1.11 6.64
C THR A 7 -4.69 -1.27 5.31
N VAL A 8 -3.43 -0.84 5.23
CA VAL A 8 -2.59 -1.02 4.04
C VAL A 8 -2.34 -2.51 3.78
N ALA A 9 -2.02 -3.30 4.82
CA ALA A 9 -1.80 -4.74 4.71
C ALA A 9 -3.04 -5.47 4.17
N GLN A 10 -4.22 -5.09 4.64
CA GLN A 10 -5.48 -5.65 4.16
C GLN A 10 -5.69 -5.31 2.68
N ILE A 11 -5.45 -4.07 2.27
CA ILE A 11 -5.61 -3.66 0.87
C ILE A 11 -4.64 -4.41 -0.05
N TRP A 12 -3.37 -4.54 0.34
CA TRP A 12 -2.40 -5.33 -0.41
C TRP A 12 -2.84 -6.79 -0.51
N SER A 13 -3.20 -7.40 0.62
CA SER A 13 -3.61 -8.81 0.66
C SER A 13 -4.82 -9.07 -0.22
N ASP A 14 -5.80 -8.16 -0.22
CA ASP A 14 -7.01 -8.28 -1.05
C ASP A 14 -6.73 -8.12 -2.55
N VAL A 15 -5.73 -7.31 -2.92
CA VAL A 15 -5.35 -7.05 -4.31
C VAL A 15 -4.47 -8.18 -4.85
N LEU A 16 -3.53 -8.66 -4.04
CA LEU A 16 -2.59 -9.72 -4.39
C LEU A 16 -3.16 -11.13 -4.18
N ALA A 17 -4.29 -11.24 -3.48
CA ALA A 17 -4.92 -12.50 -3.08
C ALA A 17 -3.96 -13.44 -2.31
N THR A 18 -3.09 -12.87 -1.49
CA THR A 18 -2.07 -13.56 -0.67
C THR A 18 -1.85 -12.82 0.64
N PRO A 19 -1.44 -13.49 1.73
CA PRO A 19 -1.01 -12.81 2.95
C PRO A 19 0.18 -11.88 2.70
N VAL A 20 0.24 -10.78 3.47
CA VAL A 20 1.30 -9.77 3.43
C VAL A 20 1.91 -9.63 4.81
N ASP A 21 3.23 -9.60 4.88
CA ASP A 21 4.04 -9.35 6.05
C ASP A 21 4.93 -8.10 5.86
N GLU A 22 5.77 -7.81 6.84
CA GLU A 22 6.63 -6.62 6.85
C GLU A 22 7.64 -6.57 5.69
N GLU A 23 8.15 -7.72 5.27
CA GLU A 23 9.20 -7.89 4.24
C GLU A 23 8.61 -8.25 2.86
N SER A 24 7.29 -8.16 2.73
CA SER A 24 6.58 -8.50 1.51
C SER A 24 6.84 -7.47 0.42
N ASP A 25 7.40 -7.91 -0.71
CA ASP A 25 7.52 -7.10 -1.92
C ASP A 25 6.31 -7.29 -2.83
N PHE A 26 5.68 -6.17 -3.22
CA PHE A 26 4.47 -6.15 -4.03
C PHE A 26 4.62 -6.92 -5.35
N PHE A 27 5.75 -6.75 -6.03
CA PHE A 27 6.00 -7.34 -7.35
C PHE A 27 6.49 -8.78 -7.25
N LEU A 28 7.25 -9.14 -6.20
CA LEU A 28 7.63 -10.53 -5.94
C LEU A 28 6.42 -11.40 -5.58
N LEU A 29 5.40 -10.81 -4.95
CA LEU A 29 4.12 -11.46 -4.67
C LEU A 29 3.17 -11.55 -5.88
N GLY A 30 3.63 -11.15 -7.08
CA GLY A 30 2.85 -11.22 -8.32
C GLY A 30 2.07 -9.96 -8.67
N GLY A 31 2.30 -8.86 -7.94
CA GLY A 31 1.78 -7.54 -8.26
C GLY A 31 2.27 -7.03 -9.62
N HIS A 32 1.42 -6.27 -10.29
CA HIS A 32 1.73 -5.63 -11.57
C HIS A 32 0.94 -4.32 -11.72
N SER A 33 1.17 -3.55 -12.79
CA SER A 33 0.65 -2.17 -12.93
C SER A 33 -0.86 -2.05 -12.73
N LEU A 34 -1.66 -2.99 -13.26
CA LEU A 34 -3.11 -3.00 -13.05
C LEU A 34 -3.49 -3.23 -11.57
N LEU A 35 -2.82 -4.15 -10.87
CA LEU A 35 -3.05 -4.39 -9.45
C LEU A 35 -2.58 -3.19 -8.62
N ALA A 36 -1.43 -2.61 -8.93
CA ALA A 36 -0.93 -1.39 -8.30
C ALA A 36 -1.92 -0.23 -8.46
N THR A 37 -2.49 -0.06 -9.66
CA THR A 37 -3.53 0.97 -9.91
C THR A 37 -4.77 0.74 -9.05
N GLN A 38 -5.22 -0.52 -8.91
CA GLN A 38 -6.34 -0.86 -8.03
C GLN A 38 -6.02 -0.61 -6.56
N MET A 39 -4.83 -0.99 -6.11
CA MET A 39 -4.36 -0.74 -4.75
C MET A 39 -4.32 0.77 -4.45
N VAL A 40 -3.79 1.60 -5.35
CA VAL A 40 -3.77 3.07 -5.18
C VAL A 40 -5.19 3.63 -5.04
N ALA A 41 -6.12 3.20 -5.90
CA ALA A 41 -7.51 3.65 -5.83
C ALA A 41 -8.19 3.25 -4.51
N ARG A 42 -7.90 2.05 -3.99
CA ARG A 42 -8.41 1.58 -2.69
C ARG A 42 -7.82 2.37 -1.53
N LEU A 43 -6.54 2.70 -1.57
CA LEU A 43 -5.88 3.53 -0.55
C LEU A 43 -6.48 4.95 -0.50
N GLU A 44 -6.70 5.57 -1.66
CA GLU A 44 -7.36 6.88 -1.71
C GLU A 44 -8.78 6.82 -1.14
N GLY A 45 -9.54 5.77 -1.44
CA GLY A 45 -10.89 5.59 -0.90
C GLY A 45 -10.94 5.30 0.60
N ALA A 46 -10.00 4.53 1.14
CA ALA A 46 -9.99 4.10 2.53
C ALA A 46 -9.35 5.13 3.48
N LEU A 47 -8.27 5.78 3.04
CA LEU A 47 -7.42 6.64 3.88
C LEU A 47 -7.38 8.09 3.40
N GLY A 48 -7.90 8.40 2.20
CA GLY A 48 -7.76 9.74 1.61
C GLY A 48 -6.35 10.07 1.12
N VAL A 49 -5.45 9.08 1.06
CA VAL A 49 -4.06 9.26 0.62
C VAL A 49 -3.94 8.95 -0.86
N ARG A 50 -3.34 9.88 -1.61
CA ARG A 50 -2.91 9.63 -2.99
C ARG A 50 -1.47 9.15 -3.01
N VAL A 51 -1.22 8.05 -3.71
CA VAL A 51 0.12 7.50 -3.98
C VAL A 51 0.31 7.40 -5.48
N SER A 52 1.45 7.82 -6.01
CA SER A 52 1.75 7.71 -7.43
C SER A 52 2.29 6.31 -7.79
N MET A 53 2.10 5.88 -9.03
CA MET A 53 2.68 4.60 -9.50
C MET A 53 4.20 4.55 -9.36
N ARG A 54 4.88 5.70 -9.48
CA ARG A 54 6.32 5.81 -9.25
C ARG A 54 6.67 5.46 -7.81
N GLU A 55 5.91 5.96 -6.83
CA GLU A 55 6.13 5.62 -5.42
C GLU A 55 5.86 4.14 -5.14
N VAL A 56 4.88 3.51 -5.79
CA VAL A 56 4.69 2.05 -5.66
C VAL A 56 5.92 1.27 -6.15
N LEU A 57 6.60 1.76 -7.19
CA LEU A 57 7.82 1.12 -7.72
C LEU A 57 9.04 1.43 -6.86
N ASP A 58 9.17 2.67 -6.38
CA ASP A 58 10.30 3.13 -5.58
C ASP A 58 10.23 2.55 -4.14
N TYR A 59 9.02 2.21 -3.65
CA TYR A 59 8.75 1.62 -2.33
C TYR A 59 7.93 0.33 -2.48
N ALA A 60 8.54 -0.69 -3.09
CA ALA A 60 7.88 -1.96 -3.39
C ALA A 60 7.75 -2.89 -2.18
N GLU A 61 8.52 -2.68 -1.12
CA GLU A 61 8.47 -3.46 0.12
C GLU A 61 7.42 -2.88 1.08
N PHE A 62 6.62 -3.75 1.71
CA PHE A 62 5.46 -3.35 2.49
C PHE A 62 5.80 -2.39 3.64
N ALA A 63 6.87 -2.66 4.39
CA ALA A 63 7.28 -1.81 5.50
C ALA A 63 7.55 -0.37 5.06
N GLU A 64 8.30 -0.18 3.97
CA GLU A 64 8.63 1.14 3.42
C GLU A 64 7.39 1.83 2.84
N PHE A 65 6.53 1.07 2.16
CA PHE A 65 5.28 1.58 1.59
C PHE A 65 4.32 2.06 2.68
N ALA A 66 4.17 1.29 3.76
CA ALA A 66 3.32 1.65 4.89
C ALA A 66 3.83 2.91 5.59
N ASP A 67 5.15 3.03 5.79
CA ASP A 67 5.77 4.22 6.38
C ASP A 67 5.54 5.47 5.51
N LEU A 68 5.62 5.35 4.18
CA LEU A 68 5.30 6.43 3.25
C LEU A 68 3.84 6.89 3.43
N VAL A 69 2.89 5.96 3.53
CA VAL A 69 1.47 6.27 3.71
C VAL A 69 1.21 6.96 5.05
N GLU A 70 1.80 6.45 6.14
CA GLU A 70 1.69 7.04 7.47
C GLU A 70 2.25 8.47 7.53
N GLN A 71 3.42 8.70 6.94
CA GLN A 71 4.01 10.03 6.85
C GLN A 71 3.09 11.01 6.11
N ARG A 72 2.44 10.57 5.01
CA ARG A 72 1.50 11.43 4.29
C ARG A 72 0.26 11.79 5.11
N LEU A 73 -0.27 10.85 5.88
CA LEU A 73 -1.40 11.14 6.78
C LEU A 73 -1.02 12.11 7.89
N ALA A 74 0.20 11.99 8.43
CA ALA A 74 0.69 12.89 9.47
C ALA A 74 0.88 14.33 8.99
N VAL A 75 1.19 14.56 7.71
CA VAL A 75 1.32 15.90 7.12
C VAL A 75 -0.04 16.49 6.71
N ALA A 76 -1.07 15.66 6.52
CA ALA A 76 -2.40 16.08 6.10
C ALA A 76 -3.34 16.48 7.26
N GLY A 77 -2.95 16.20 8.52
CA GLY A 77 -3.68 16.57 9.74
C GLY A 77 -3.11 17.78 10.43
#